data_AF-A0A955CGH5-F1
#
_entry.id   AF-A0A955CGH5-F1
#
_cell.length_a   1.000
_cell.length_b   1.000
_cell.length_c   1.000
_cell.angle_alpha   90.00
_cell.angle_beta   90.00
_cell.angle_gamma   90.00
#
_symmetry.space_group_name_H-M   'P 1'
#
loop_
_entity.id
_entity.type
_entity.pdbx_description
1 polymer ?
#
loop_
_entity_poly.entity_id
_entity_poly.type
_entity_poly.pdbx_seq_one_letter_code
_entity_poly.pdbx_strand_id
1 'polypeptide(L)'
;DFSWRYPASLGCGVVALLLAGWISRDAIRRMVVTLVVLAGTLAATEYAGEEIFEKWRLRRVWAETHPDLMTPAGNDALYADGANLAMGPLIKGGQAFVVLVGAAAAMAAVRANRARNVQDATGVIKEMGPPEAPDLH
;
A
#
# COMPACT_ATOMS: atom_id res chain seq x y z
N ASP A 1 -11.55 8.02 -18.02
CA ASP A 1 -10.43 8.17 -17.06
C ASP A 1 -10.67 7.44 -15.74
N PHE A 2 -10.72 6.10 -15.75
CA PHE A 2 -10.90 5.27 -14.54
C PHE A 2 -9.60 4.67 -14.00
N SER A 3 -8.48 4.82 -14.72
CA SER A 3 -7.19 4.18 -14.36
C SER A 3 -6.49 4.76 -13.13
N TRP A 4 -7.02 5.84 -12.54
CA TRP A 4 -6.36 6.56 -11.45
C TRP A 4 -6.84 6.13 -10.05
N ARG A 5 -8.02 5.50 -9.94
CA ARG A 5 -8.61 5.16 -8.62
C ARG A 5 -7.77 4.15 -7.85
N TYR A 6 -7.33 3.08 -8.52
CA TYR A 6 -6.44 2.08 -7.93
C TYR A 6 -5.12 2.70 -7.43
N PRO A 7 -4.30 3.39 -8.26
CA PRO A 7 -3.05 3.98 -7.77
C PRO A 7 -3.28 5.09 -6.73
N ALA A 8 -4.36 5.86 -6.81
CA ALA A 8 -4.69 6.83 -5.77
C ALA A 8 -5.03 6.16 -4.43
N SER A 9 -5.75 5.05 -4.44
CA SER A 9 -6.05 4.31 -3.20
C SER A 9 -4.77 3.81 -2.51
N LEU A 10 -3.77 3.36 -3.28
CA LEU A 10 -2.46 2.99 -2.75
C LEU A 10 -1.71 4.19 -2.17
N GLY A 11 -1.69 5.31 -2.90
CA GLY A 11 -1.08 6.55 -2.43
C GLY A 11 -1.70 7.04 -1.11
N CYS A 12 -3.03 7.07 -1.04
CA CYS A 12 -3.77 7.40 0.19
C CYS A 12 -3.42 6.46 1.34
N GLY A 13 -3.34 5.15 1.08
CA GLY A 13 -2.94 4.16 2.08
C GLY A 13 -1.53 4.42 2.64
N VAL A 14 -0.56 4.69 1.76
CA VAL A 14 0.81 5.02 2.18
C VAL A 14 0.85 6.31 3.00
N VAL A 15 0.15 7.36 2.58
CA VAL A 15 0.05 8.62 3.33
C VAL A 15 -0.59 8.41 4.70
N ALA A 16 -1.68 7.64 4.78
CA ALA A 16 -2.33 7.32 6.05
C ALA A 16 -1.39 6.55 7.00
N LEU A 17 -0.57 5.65 6.47
CA LEU A 17 0.44 4.95 7.26
C LEU A 17 1.55 5.89 7.75
N LEU A 18 1.99 6.86 6.95
CA LEU A 18 2.95 7.88 7.37
C LEU A 18 2.39 8.72 8.52
N LEU A 19 1.12 9.14 8.42
CA LEU A 19 0.42 9.89 9.47
C LEU A 19 0.25 9.06 10.75
N ALA A 20 0.01 7.74 10.63
CA ALA A 20 -0.03 6.84 11.77
C ALA A 20 1.31 6.79 12.53
N GLY A 21 2.42 7.12 11.87
CA GLY A 21 3.75 7.25 12.49
C GLY A 21 3.83 8.31 13.58
N TRP A 22 2.94 9.31 13.58
CA TRP A 22 2.89 10.37 14.59
C TRP A 22 2.14 9.97 15.86
N ILE A 23 1.51 8.78 15.87
CA ILE A 23 0.80 8.26 17.03
C ILE A 23 1.82 7.78 18.07
N SER A 24 1.84 8.47 19.21
CA SER A 24 2.72 8.19 20.35
C SER A 24 2.40 6.87 21.06
N ARG A 25 1.11 6.51 21.14
CA ARG A 25 0.65 5.28 21.80
C ARG A 25 0.80 4.06 20.89
N ASP A 26 1.68 3.15 21.28
CA ASP A 26 2.02 1.95 20.51
C ASP A 26 0.81 1.05 20.17
N ALA A 27 -0.10 0.83 21.13
CA ALA A 27 -1.29 0.01 20.89
C ALA A 27 -2.24 0.63 19.84
N ILE A 28 -2.53 1.94 19.98
CA ILE A 28 -3.38 2.67 19.03
C ILE A 28 -2.73 2.72 17.65
N ARG A 29 -1.42 2.96 17.59
CA ARG A 29 -0.67 2.96 16.33
C ARG A 29 -0.79 1.63 15.61
N ARG A 30 -0.57 0.50 16.31
CA ARG A 30 -0.70 -0.83 15.72
C ARG A 30 -2.11 -1.07 15.19
N MET A 31 -3.13 -0.70 15.96
CA MET A 31 -4.52 -0.81 15.53
C MET A 31 -4.80 0.01 14.27
N VAL A 32 -4.37 1.26 14.23
CA VAL A 32 -4.54 2.15 13.06
C VAL A 32 -3.81 1.61 11.84
N VAL A 33 -2.56 1.15 11.98
CA VAL A 33 -1.81 0.54 10.88
C VAL A 33 -2.54 -0.68 10.33
N THR A 34 -3.01 -1.59 11.18
CA THR A 34 -3.78 -2.76 10.75
C THR A 34 -5.05 -2.36 10.01
N LEU A 35 -5.80 -1.38 10.53
CA LEU A 35 -7.02 -0.88 9.89
C LEU A 35 -6.73 -0.25 8.53
N VAL A 36 -5.66 0.55 8.41
CA VAL A 36 -5.26 1.17 7.14
C VAL A 36 -4.87 0.12 6.11
N VAL A 37 -4.11 -0.92 6.51
CA VAL A 37 -3.74 -2.01 5.61
C VAL A 37 -4.98 -2.77 5.14
N LEU A 38 -5.89 -3.15 6.06
CA LEU A 38 -7.09 -3.90 5.71
C LEU A 38 -8.05 -3.09 4.85
N ALA A 39 -8.41 -1.88 5.29
CA ALA A 39 -9.32 -1.00 4.55
C ALA A 39 -8.74 -0.59 3.19
N GLY A 40 -7.44 -0.28 3.14
CA GLY A 40 -6.75 0.05 1.89
C GLY A 40 -6.72 -1.13 0.92
N THR A 41 -6.51 -2.35 1.41
CA THR A 41 -6.55 -3.57 0.59
C THR A 41 -7.94 -3.82 0.02
N LEU A 42 -8.98 -3.70 0.84
CA LEU A 42 -10.37 -3.88 0.41
C LEU A 42 -10.76 -2.83 -0.64
N ALA A 43 -10.47 -1.55 -0.38
CA ALA A 43 -10.74 -0.47 -1.32
C ALA A 43 -9.99 -0.66 -2.65
N ALA A 44 -8.71 -1.05 -2.62
CA ALA A 44 -7.95 -1.33 -3.83
C ALA A 44 -8.51 -2.51 -4.62
N THR A 45 -9.01 -3.55 -3.93
CA THR A 45 -9.67 -4.70 -4.55
C THR A 45 -10.95 -4.28 -5.25
N GLU A 46 -11.79 -3.48 -4.58
CA GLU A 46 -13.06 -2.99 -5.10
C GLU A 46 -12.86 -2.07 -6.30
N TYR A 47 -11.97 -1.07 -6.21
CA TYR A 47 -11.67 -0.18 -7.32
C TYR A 47 -11.03 -0.89 -8.52
N ALA A 48 -10.19 -1.89 -8.27
CA ALA A 48 -9.67 -2.74 -9.35
C ALA A 48 -10.80 -3.55 -10.00
N GLY A 49 -11.75 -4.06 -9.20
CA GLY A 49 -12.96 -4.72 -9.66
C GLY A 49 -13.79 -3.86 -10.60
N GLU A 50 -14.12 -2.64 -10.18
CA GLU A 50 -14.85 -1.67 -11.00
C GLU A 50 -14.13 -1.39 -12.33
N GLU A 51 -12.82 -1.17 -12.29
CA GLU A 51 -12.04 -0.85 -13.48
C GLU A 51 -11.96 -2.03 -14.47
N ILE A 52 -11.75 -3.24 -13.95
CA ILE A 52 -11.68 -4.46 -14.76
C ILE A 52 -13.05 -4.77 -15.37
N PHE A 53 -14.13 -4.65 -14.58
CA PHE A 53 -15.49 -4.83 -15.05
C PHE A 53 -15.85 -3.84 -16.15
N GLU A 54 -15.57 -2.55 -15.95
CA GLU A 54 -15.92 -1.52 -16.93
C GLU A 54 -15.15 -1.70 -18.24
N LYS A 55 -13.86 -2.06 -18.17
CA LYS A 55 -13.06 -2.36 -19.37
C LYS A 55 -13.61 -3.55 -20.14
N TRP A 56 -14.02 -4.60 -19.44
CA TRP A 56 -14.65 -5.75 -20.06
C TRP A 56 -16.00 -5.39 -20.67
N ARG A 57 -16.84 -4.65 -19.93
CA ARG A 57 -18.16 -4.19 -20.38
C ARG A 57 -18.06 -3.39 -21.69
N LEU A 58 -17.12 -2.45 -21.76
CA LEU A 58 -16.89 -1.64 -22.97
C LEU A 58 -16.46 -2.49 -24.16
N ARG A 59 -15.55 -3.45 -23.97
CA ARG A 59 -15.12 -4.38 -25.03
C ARG A 59 -16.28 -5.27 -25.49
N ARG A 60 -17.08 -5.77 -24.56
CA ARG A 60 -18.25 -6.58 -24.85
C ARG A 60 -19.28 -5.80 -25.68
N VAL A 61 -19.64 -4.58 -25.25
CA VAL A 61 -20.60 -3.74 -25.96
C VAL A 61 -20.09 -3.38 -27.36
N TRP A 62 -18.79 -3.09 -27.49
CA TRP A 62 -18.18 -2.83 -28.80
C TRP A 62 -18.28 -4.06 -29.72
N ALA A 63 -17.98 -5.25 -29.20
CA ALA A 63 -18.08 -6.50 -29.96
C ALA A 63 -19.52 -6.84 -30.38
N GLU A 64 -20.49 -6.61 -29.49
CA GLU A 64 -21.92 -6.81 -29.79
C GLU A 64 -22.44 -5.84 -30.87
N THR A 65 -21.87 -4.64 -30.94
CA THR A 65 -22.27 -3.60 -31.91
C THR A 65 -21.54 -3.68 -33.26
N HIS A 66 -20.40 -4.37 -33.32
CA HIS A 66 -19.59 -4.54 -34.52
C HIS A 66 -19.21 -6.02 -34.77
N PRO A 67 -20.20 -6.93 -34.88
CA PRO A 67 -19.93 -8.36 -35.00
C PRO A 67 -19.16 -8.72 -36.28
N ASP A 68 -19.33 -7.94 -37.34
CA ASP A 68 -18.64 -8.06 -38.63
C ASP A 68 -17.15 -7.69 -38.55
N LEU A 69 -16.76 -6.86 -37.58
CA LEU A 69 -15.37 -6.44 -37.33
C LEU A 69 -14.69 -7.30 -36.25
N MET A 70 -15.41 -8.25 -35.65
CA MET A 70 -14.89 -9.06 -34.54
C MET A 70 -14.03 -10.21 -35.06
N THR A 71 -12.72 -10.08 -34.88
CA THR A 71 -11.77 -11.16 -35.23
C THR A 71 -11.83 -12.31 -34.22
N PRO A 72 -11.46 -13.55 -34.59
CA PRO A 72 -11.36 -14.67 -33.65
C PRO A 72 -10.47 -14.35 -32.45
N ALA A 73 -9.31 -13.71 -32.68
CA ALA A 73 -8.41 -13.28 -31.61
C ALA A 73 -9.05 -12.25 -30.66
N GLY A 74 -9.89 -11.35 -31.18
CA GLY A 74 -10.66 -10.41 -30.36
C GLY A 74 -11.69 -11.11 -29.48
N ASN A 75 -12.28 -12.19 -29.97
CA ASN A 75 -13.26 -12.99 -29.22
C ASN A 75 -12.60 -13.78 -28.09
N ASP A 76 -11.47 -14.41 -28.37
CA ASP A 76 -10.66 -15.10 -27.35
C ASP A 76 -10.21 -14.13 -26.25
N ALA A 77 -9.80 -12.91 -26.62
CA ALA A 77 -9.44 -11.87 -25.65
C ALA A 77 -10.63 -11.47 -24.77
N LEU A 78 -11.84 -11.35 -25.34
CA LEU A 78 -13.05 -11.02 -24.60
C LEU A 78 -13.43 -12.10 -23.57
N TYR A 79 -13.26 -13.38 -23.94
CA TYR A 79 -13.46 -14.51 -23.00
C TYR A 79 -12.41 -14.53 -21.89
N ALA A 80 -11.12 -14.29 -22.24
CA ALA A 80 -10.05 -14.22 -21.26
C ALA A 80 -10.24 -13.07 -20.27
N ASP A 81 -10.67 -11.89 -20.75
CA ASP A 81 -11.04 -10.76 -19.88
C ASP A 81 -12.23 -11.09 -18.98
N GLY A 82 -13.22 -11.83 -19.51
CA GLY A 82 -14.38 -12.30 -18.73
C GLY A 82 -13.96 -13.23 -17.59
N ALA A 83 -13.02 -14.15 -17.84
CA ALA A 83 -12.44 -14.99 -16.78
C ALA A 83 -11.64 -14.16 -15.75
N ASN A 84 -10.97 -13.09 -16.20
CA ASN A 84 -10.25 -12.16 -15.35
C ASN A 84 -11.13 -11.29 -14.45
N LEU A 85 -12.45 -11.19 -14.69
CA LEU A 85 -13.37 -10.46 -13.82
C LEU A 85 -13.34 -10.98 -12.37
N ALA A 86 -13.18 -12.30 -12.19
CA ALA A 86 -13.16 -12.92 -10.87
C ALA A 86 -11.78 -12.88 -10.21
N MET A 87 -10.72 -13.24 -10.95
CA MET A 87 -9.37 -13.34 -10.39
C MET A 87 -8.60 -12.03 -10.37
N GLY A 88 -8.83 -11.16 -11.36
CA GLY A 88 -8.11 -9.90 -11.51
C GLY A 88 -8.20 -8.98 -10.27
N PRO A 89 -9.40 -8.76 -9.71
CA PRO A 89 -9.55 -7.93 -8.51
C PRO A 89 -8.80 -8.51 -7.31
N LEU A 90 -8.85 -9.83 -7.11
CA LEU A 90 -8.14 -10.51 -6.01
C LEU A 90 -6.62 -10.39 -6.14
N ILE A 91 -6.09 -10.54 -7.35
CA ILE A 91 -4.65 -10.37 -7.61
C ILE A 91 -4.24 -8.92 -7.31
N LYS A 92 -5.03 -7.94 -7.75
CA LYS A 92 -4.76 -6.51 -7.48
C LYS A 92 -4.87 -6.18 -6.00
N GLY A 93 -5.86 -6.73 -5.30
CA GLY A 93 -5.98 -6.66 -3.85
C GLY A 93 -4.76 -7.24 -3.14
N GLY A 94 -4.31 -8.43 -3.55
CA GLY A 94 -3.09 -9.06 -3.01
C GLY A 94 -1.84 -8.21 -3.23
N GLN A 95 -1.69 -7.60 -4.41
CA GLN A 95 -0.60 -6.65 -4.69
C GLN A 95 -0.68 -5.43 -3.75
N ALA A 96 -1.86 -4.85 -3.57
CA ALA A 96 -2.07 -3.74 -2.66
C ALA A 96 -1.72 -4.09 -1.21
N PHE A 97 -2.13 -5.27 -0.75
CA PHE A 97 -1.79 -5.78 0.58
C PHE A 97 -0.27 -5.86 0.78
N VAL A 98 0.46 -6.48 -0.16
CA VAL A 98 1.92 -6.61 -0.08
C VAL A 98 2.59 -5.23 -0.04
N VAL A 99 2.13 -4.28 -0.86
CA VAL A 99 2.67 -2.91 -0.88
C VAL A 99 2.44 -2.20 0.46
N LEU A 100 1.22 -2.25 1.00
CA LEU A 100 0.88 -1.57 2.24
C LEU A 100 1.58 -2.21 3.46
N VAL A 101 1.64 -3.54 3.52
CA VAL A 101 2.41 -4.26 4.55
C VAL A 101 3.90 -3.95 4.44
N GLY A 102 4.45 -3.95 3.22
CA GLY A 102 5.84 -3.59 2.98
C GLY A 102 6.17 -2.17 3.44
N ALA A 103 5.30 -1.21 3.13
CA ALA A 103 5.43 0.16 3.61
C ALA A 103 5.38 0.25 5.14
N ALA A 104 4.41 -0.42 5.77
CA ALA A 104 4.27 -0.49 7.22
C ALA A 104 5.52 -1.09 7.89
N ALA A 105 6.05 -2.19 7.35
CA ALA A 105 7.26 -2.84 7.84
C ALA A 105 8.49 -1.95 7.69
N ALA A 106 8.64 -1.26 6.56
CA ALA A 106 9.74 -0.33 6.33
C ALA A 106 9.74 0.81 7.37
N MET A 107 8.58 1.42 7.64
CA MET A 107 8.48 2.47 8.67
C MET A 107 8.78 1.94 10.08
N ALA A 108 8.34 0.72 10.40
CA ALA A 108 8.66 0.08 11.67
C ALA A 108 10.18 -0.14 11.82
N ALA A 109 10.86 -0.60 10.76
CA ALA A 109 12.31 -0.78 10.75
C ALA A 109 13.07 0.54 10.91
N VAL A 110 12.67 1.60 10.20
CA VAL A 110 13.26 2.94 10.33
C VAL A 110 13.15 3.45 11.77
N ARG A 111 11.98 3.26 12.41
CA ARG A 111 11.76 3.67 13.80
C ARG A 111 12.61 2.86 14.78
N ALA A 112 12.71 1.55 14.59
CA ALA A 112 13.56 0.70 15.42
C ALA A 112 15.05 1.11 15.33
N ASN A 113 15.53 1.42 14.13
CA ASN A 113 16.88 1.94 13.91
C ASN A 113 17.11 3.27 14.65
N ARG A 114 16.17 4.22 14.55
CA ARG A 114 16.28 5.50 15.28
C ARG A 114 16.30 5.29 16.79
N ALA A 115 15.47 4.40 17.32
CA ALA A 115 15.43 4.12 18.75
C ALA A 115 16.75 3.52 19.27
N ARG A 116 17.36 2.60 18.50
CA ARG A 116 18.68 2.03 18.83
C ARG A 116 19.78 3.08 18.84
N ASN A 117 19.87 3.92 17.80
CA ASN A 117 20.88 4.98 17.72
C ASN A 117 20.81 5.96 18.91
N VAL A 118 19.61 6.25 19.40
CA VAL A 118 19.42 7.11 20.58
C VAL A 118 19.88 6.42 21.87
N GLN A 119 19.63 5.11 22.00
CA GLN A 119 20.10 4.32 23.14
C GLN A 119 21.64 4.21 23.16
N ASP A 120 22.26 3.98 22.01
CA ASP A 120 23.72 3.92 21.90
C ASP A 120 24.34 5.27 22.26
N ALA A 121 23.78 6.38 21.75
CA ALA A 121 24.26 7.73 22.08
C ALA A 121 24.12 8.07 23.57
N THR A 122 23.01 7.67 24.20
CA THR A 122 22.83 7.89 25.65
C THR A 122 23.71 6.99 26.51
N GLY A 123 24.02 5.78 26.06
CA GLY A 123 25.01 4.90 26.69
C GLY A 123 26.41 5.53 26.68
N VAL A 124 26.85 6.04 25.54
CA VAL A 124 28.14 6.72 25.37
C VAL A 124 28.26 7.95 26.29
N ILE A 125 27.21 8.78 26.38
CA ILE A 125 27.21 9.95 27.27
C ILE A 125 27.35 9.53 28.74
N LYS A 126 26.75 8.41 29.14
CA LYS A 126 26.84 7.91 30.51
C LYS A 126 28.25 7.40 30.84
N GLU A 127 28.97 6.84 29.87
CA GLU A 127 30.35 6.37 30.04
C GLU A 127 31.39 7.51 30.08
N MET A 128 31.14 8.62 29.37
CA MET A 128 32.07 9.77 29.35
C MET A 128 32.13 10.54 30.68
N GLY A 129 31.21 10.29 31.61
CA GLY A 129 31.15 11.01 32.89
C GLY A 129 30.93 12.53 32.73
N PRO A 130 30.68 13.26 33.82
CA PRO A 130 30.72 14.72 33.76
C PRO A 130 32.14 15.17 33.38
N PRO A 131 32.29 16.22 32.55
CA PRO A 131 33.61 16.76 32.23
C PRO A 131 34.31 17.14 33.53
N GLU A 132 35.55 16.68 33.71
CA GLU A 132 36.40 17.11 34.82
C GLU A 132 36.45 18.63 34.83
N ALA A 133 36.03 19.22 35.96
CA ALA A 133 36.10 20.67 36.13
C ALA A 133 37.57 21.09 36.01
N PRO A 134 37.90 22.13 35.24
CA PRO A 134 39.27 22.58 35.12
C PRO A 134 39.79 22.95 36.51
N ASP A 135 40.87 22.29 36.92
CA ASP A 135 41.56 22.57 38.18
C ASP A 135 41.98 24.04 38.20
N LEU A 136 41.26 24.82 39.01
CA LEU A 136 41.60 26.18 39.37
C LEU A 136 42.53 26.11 40.59
N HIS A 137 43.79 25.76 40.35
CA HIS A 137 44.87 25.83 41.34
C HIS A 137 45.95 26.83 40.90
#